data_AF-A0A834SYU3-F1
#
_entry.id   AF-A0A834SYU3-F1
#
_cell.length_a   1.000
_cell.length_b   1.000
_cell.length_c   1.000
_cell.angle_alpha   90.00
_cell.angle_beta   90.00
_cell.angle_gamma   90.00
#
_symmetry.space_group_name_H-M   'P 1'
#
loop_
_entity.id
_entity.type
_entity.pdbx_description
1 polymer ?
#
loop_
_entity_poly.entity_id
_entity_poly.type
_entity_poly.pdbx_seq_one_letter_code
_entity_poly.pdbx_strand_id
1 'polypeptide(L)'
;MSGVSFASAGSGFDPLTPTISNVIPIAKQMENFRECKRRLESVFGKEETKNHIEKAAFMISAGTNDFVLNYLSLPELWEEGGRKIAVVGLPPMGCLPIVITFNSDKSFEERECIDKYSSIARDYNQMLQNELHFMQLHFNLSNPSSKIYYIDIYQPLADMIEDPQKYGFDVVDSGCCGSGYIEASFLCNHISSVCSDPSKYVFWDSIHPTQKAYQDVLLRSSFHH
;
A
#
# COMPACT_ATOMS: atom_id res chain seq x y z
N MET A 1 -3.51 16.52 -13.68
CA MET A 1 -2.63 15.36 -13.54
C MET A 1 -3.49 14.13 -13.79
N SER A 2 -3.21 13.32 -14.80
CA SER A 2 -3.97 12.10 -15.11
C SER A 2 -3.14 10.88 -14.72
N GLY A 3 -3.80 9.85 -14.19
CA GLY A 3 -3.17 8.58 -13.82
C GLY A 3 -4.09 7.42 -14.16
N VAL A 4 -3.54 6.21 -14.17
CA VAL A 4 -4.28 4.96 -14.34
C VAL A 4 -3.92 4.03 -13.19
N SER A 5 -4.91 3.33 -12.65
CA SER A 5 -4.69 2.30 -11.64
C SER A 5 -5.02 0.93 -12.22
N PHE A 6 -4.15 -0.03 -11.97
CA PHE A 6 -4.37 -1.44 -12.26
C PHE A 6 -4.52 -2.26 -10.98
N ALA A 7 -4.52 -1.61 -9.82
CA ALA A 7 -4.53 -2.26 -8.51
C ALA A 7 -5.84 -3.04 -8.29
N SER A 8 -5.71 -4.18 -7.61
CA SER A 8 -6.85 -4.98 -7.14
C SER A 8 -6.75 -5.14 -5.63
N ALA A 9 -7.77 -4.68 -4.91
CA ALA A 9 -7.85 -4.86 -3.46
C ALA A 9 -7.79 -6.36 -3.09
N GLY A 10 -7.10 -6.69 -2.00
CA GLY A 10 -6.91 -8.08 -1.57
C GLY A 10 -5.90 -8.90 -2.41
N SER A 11 -5.30 -8.32 -3.46
CA SER A 11 -4.20 -8.97 -4.18
C SER A 11 -2.90 -8.84 -3.41
N GLY A 12 -1.98 -9.77 -3.64
CA GLY A 12 -0.62 -9.69 -3.11
C GLY A 12 0.38 -10.36 -4.05
N PHE A 13 1.62 -10.49 -3.55
CA PHE A 13 2.76 -11.04 -4.26
C PHE A 13 2.73 -12.56 -4.34
N ASP A 14 2.15 -13.24 -3.35
CA ASP A 14 1.91 -14.67 -3.37
C ASP A 14 0.71 -15.00 -4.30
N PRO A 15 0.85 -15.90 -5.29
CA PRO A 15 -0.24 -16.34 -6.16
C PRO A 15 -1.45 -16.94 -5.44
N LEU A 16 -1.29 -17.44 -4.21
CA LEU A 16 -2.38 -17.98 -3.39
C LEU A 16 -3.28 -16.88 -2.83
N THR A 17 -2.72 -15.72 -2.46
CA THR A 17 -3.46 -14.57 -1.91
C THR A 17 -4.65 -14.12 -2.77
N PRO A 18 -4.48 -13.82 -4.07
CA PRO A 18 -5.59 -13.44 -4.93
C PRO A 18 -6.56 -14.60 -5.20
N THR A 19 -6.10 -15.85 -5.07
CA THR A 19 -6.96 -17.04 -5.22
C THR A 19 -7.92 -17.17 -4.03
N ILE A 20 -7.42 -17.01 -2.81
CA ILE A 20 -8.22 -17.06 -1.58
C ILE A 20 -9.25 -15.93 -1.55
N SER A 21 -8.84 -14.73 -1.96
CA SER A 21 -9.71 -13.55 -1.97
C SER A 21 -10.57 -13.43 -3.23
N ASN A 22 -10.38 -14.30 -4.23
CA ASN A 22 -11.01 -14.27 -5.55
C ASN A 22 -10.91 -12.91 -6.26
N VAL A 23 -9.67 -12.40 -6.39
CA VAL A 23 -9.36 -11.08 -6.96
C VAL A 23 -8.25 -11.16 -8.02
N ILE A 24 -7.96 -10.04 -8.69
CA ILE A 24 -7.03 -10.01 -9.82
C ILE A 24 -5.57 -10.10 -9.32
N PRO A 25 -4.80 -11.14 -9.69
CA PRO A 25 -3.41 -11.30 -9.27
C PRO A 25 -2.50 -10.24 -9.90
N ILE A 26 -1.35 -9.94 -9.27
CA ILE A 26 -0.38 -8.94 -9.76
C ILE A 26 0.08 -9.24 -11.20
N ALA A 27 0.28 -10.51 -11.55
CA ALA A 27 0.61 -10.91 -12.92
C ALA A 27 -0.43 -10.40 -13.94
N LYS A 28 -1.72 -10.46 -13.58
CA LYS A 28 -2.81 -9.97 -14.44
C LYS A 28 -2.88 -8.44 -14.45
N GLN A 29 -2.52 -7.77 -13.35
CA GLN A 29 -2.39 -6.31 -13.31
C GLN A 29 -1.29 -5.83 -14.27
N MET A 30 -0.18 -6.57 -14.35
CA MET A 30 0.90 -6.32 -15.33
C MET A 30 0.45 -6.56 -16.79
N GLU A 31 -0.35 -7.59 -17.05
CA GLU A 31 -0.96 -7.76 -18.37
C GLU A 31 -1.89 -6.60 -18.76
N ASN A 32 -2.69 -6.10 -17.81
CA ASN A 32 -3.56 -4.94 -18.02
C ASN A 32 -2.74 -3.68 -18.35
N PHE A 33 -1.60 -3.50 -17.69
CA PHE A 33 -0.66 -2.44 -18.04
C PHE A 33 -0.10 -2.59 -19.46
N ARG A 34 0.34 -3.79 -19.86
CA ARG A 34 0.80 -4.07 -21.23
C ARG A 34 -0.29 -3.83 -22.28
N GLU A 35 -1.54 -4.16 -21.97
CA GLU A 35 -2.70 -3.84 -22.81
C GLU A 35 -2.88 -2.32 -22.95
N CYS A 36 -2.83 -1.58 -21.84
CA CYS A 36 -2.91 -0.13 -21.86
C CYS A 36 -1.79 0.49 -22.71
N LYS A 37 -0.55 0.03 -22.53
CA LYS A 37 0.60 0.43 -23.36
C LYS A 37 0.34 0.18 -24.84
N ARG A 38 -0.13 -1.02 -25.23
CA ARG A 38 -0.45 -1.33 -26.63
C ARG A 38 -1.52 -0.40 -27.22
N ARG A 39 -2.51 0.02 -26.43
CA ARG A 39 -3.50 1.02 -26.85
C ARG A 39 -2.92 2.43 -26.99
N LEU A 40 -2.02 2.83 -26.09
CA LEU A 40 -1.30 4.10 -26.23
C LEU A 40 -0.43 4.10 -27.50
N GLU A 41 0.26 2.99 -27.77
CA GLU A 41 1.06 2.83 -29.00
C GLU A 41 0.21 2.92 -30.27
N SER A 42 -1.03 2.43 -30.25
CA SER A 42 -1.91 2.53 -31.43
C SER A 42 -2.45 3.95 -31.67
N VAL A 43 -2.44 4.82 -30.65
CA VAL A 43 -2.94 6.20 -30.75
C VAL A 43 -1.80 7.19 -31.00
N PHE A 44 -0.70 7.09 -30.25
CA PHE A 44 0.41 8.04 -30.24
C PHE A 44 1.66 7.53 -30.95
N GLY A 45 1.69 6.26 -31.33
CA GLY A 45 2.89 5.61 -31.85
C GLY A 45 3.85 5.16 -30.75
N LYS A 46 4.80 4.30 -31.13
CA LYS A 46 5.70 3.62 -30.19
C LYS A 46 6.69 4.55 -29.51
N GLU A 47 7.28 5.49 -30.26
CA GLU A 47 8.30 6.38 -29.74
C GLU A 47 7.74 7.37 -28.71
N GLU A 48 6.58 7.97 -29.02
CA GLU A 48 5.89 8.87 -28.09
C GLU A 48 5.42 8.13 -26.83
N THR A 49 4.87 6.92 -26.99
CA THR A 49 4.45 6.09 -25.85
C THR A 49 5.62 5.71 -24.96
N LYS A 50 6.76 5.32 -25.55
CA LYS A 50 7.99 5.02 -24.80
C LYS A 50 8.45 6.22 -23.99
N ASN A 51 8.53 7.40 -24.62
CA ASN A 51 8.91 8.64 -23.95
C ASN A 51 7.94 9.02 -22.82
N HIS A 52 6.64 8.72 -22.99
CA HIS A 52 5.63 8.94 -21.96
C HIS A 52 5.83 8.01 -20.76
N ILE A 53 6.04 6.71 -20.99
CA ILE A 53 6.27 5.69 -19.96
C ILE A 53 7.56 5.97 -19.17
N GLU A 54 8.65 6.32 -19.84
CA GLU A 54 9.93 6.61 -19.16
C GLU A 54 9.84 7.85 -18.24
N LYS A 55 8.95 8.79 -18.56
CA LYS A 55 8.72 9.99 -17.73
C LYS A 55 7.75 9.76 -16.59
N ALA A 56 6.87 8.75 -16.70
CA ALA A 56 5.85 8.42 -15.72
C ALA A 56 6.46 7.93 -14.39
N ALA A 57 5.68 8.07 -13.32
CA ALA A 57 5.97 7.48 -12.02
C ALA A 57 5.06 6.26 -11.82
N PHE A 58 5.65 5.17 -11.36
CA PHE A 58 4.96 3.91 -11.04
C PHE A 58 4.97 3.75 -9.53
N MET A 59 3.83 3.42 -8.94
CA MET A 59 3.71 3.16 -7.51
C MET A 59 3.20 1.74 -7.29
N ILE A 60 3.93 0.97 -6.50
CA ILE A 60 3.59 -0.41 -6.15
C ILE A 60 3.26 -0.43 -4.66
N SER A 61 2.05 -0.83 -4.34
CA SER A 61 1.58 -1.03 -2.98
C SER A 61 0.96 -2.41 -2.90
N ALA A 62 1.75 -3.40 -2.49
CA ALA A 62 1.35 -4.78 -2.28
C ALA A 62 2.26 -5.39 -1.21
N GLY A 63 1.86 -6.53 -0.63
CA GLY A 63 2.61 -7.20 0.44
C GLY A 63 1.89 -7.17 1.79
N THR A 64 0.96 -6.24 2.04
CA THR A 64 0.16 -6.23 3.28
C THR A 64 -0.70 -7.49 3.44
N ASN A 65 -1.03 -8.14 2.32
CA ASN A 65 -1.86 -9.34 2.30
C ASN A 65 -1.08 -10.66 2.45
N ASP A 66 0.25 -10.67 2.26
CA ASP A 66 1.04 -11.92 2.22
C ASP A 66 2.53 -11.84 2.62
N PHE A 67 3.08 -10.65 2.88
CA PHE A 67 4.43 -10.44 3.41
C PHE A 67 5.56 -11.09 2.59
N VAL A 68 5.43 -11.16 1.26
CA VAL A 68 6.47 -11.77 0.40
C VAL A 68 7.27 -10.72 -0.38
N LEU A 69 8.61 -10.84 -0.38
CA LEU A 69 9.53 -9.96 -1.11
C LEU A 69 10.04 -10.55 -2.44
N ASN A 70 10.11 -11.88 -2.58
CA ASN A 70 10.72 -12.53 -3.75
C ASN A 70 9.91 -12.41 -5.05
N TYR A 71 8.69 -11.85 -5.00
CA TYR A 71 7.80 -11.71 -6.16
C TYR A 71 7.55 -10.24 -6.53
N LEU A 72 8.41 -9.31 -6.10
CA LEU A 72 8.35 -7.91 -6.51
C LEU A 72 8.40 -7.80 -8.04
N SER A 73 7.35 -7.26 -8.66
CA SER A 73 7.25 -7.11 -10.14
C SER A 73 8.07 -5.94 -10.72
N LEU A 74 9.15 -5.57 -10.02
CA LEU A 74 10.01 -4.45 -10.37
C LEU A 74 10.83 -4.71 -11.65
N PRO A 75 11.43 -5.90 -11.87
CA PRO A 75 12.13 -6.19 -13.11
C PRO A 75 11.21 -6.09 -14.33
N GLU A 76 9.98 -6.60 -14.25
CA GLU A 76 9.01 -6.58 -15.34
C GLU A 76 8.58 -5.14 -15.69
N LEU A 77 8.32 -4.29 -14.69
CA LEU A 77 8.01 -2.88 -14.93
C LEU A 77 9.18 -2.13 -15.57
N TRP A 78 10.41 -2.46 -15.16
CA TRP A 78 11.60 -1.88 -15.75
C TRP A 78 11.78 -2.31 -17.23
N GLU A 79 11.57 -3.59 -17.55
CA GLU A 79 11.58 -4.10 -18.92
C GLU A 79 10.54 -3.41 -19.81
N GLU A 80 9.38 -3.05 -19.25
CA GLU A 80 8.33 -2.35 -19.97
C GLU A 80 8.58 -0.84 -20.16
N GLY A 81 9.65 -0.29 -19.59
CA GLY A 81 10.07 1.09 -19.74
C GLY A 81 9.95 1.95 -18.48
N GLY A 82 9.49 1.38 -17.36
CA GLY A 82 9.39 2.10 -16.09
C GLY A 82 10.77 2.54 -15.59
N ARG A 83 10.92 3.84 -15.30
CA ARG A 83 12.19 4.40 -14.80
C ARG A 83 12.08 5.03 -13.43
N LYS A 84 10.90 5.50 -13.02
CA LYS A 84 10.67 6.06 -11.67
C LYS A 84 9.67 5.16 -10.97
N ILE A 85 10.16 4.30 -10.09
CA ILE A 85 9.32 3.30 -9.43
C ILE A 85 9.38 3.53 -7.93
N ALA A 86 8.23 3.67 -7.30
CA ALA A 86 8.11 3.81 -5.86
C ALA A 86 7.43 2.56 -5.30
N VAL A 87 7.98 2.01 -4.22
CA VAL A 87 7.43 0.84 -3.52
C VAL A 87 7.07 1.24 -2.10
N VAL A 88 5.83 0.97 -1.73
CA VAL A 88 5.26 1.33 -0.45
C VAL A 88 5.54 0.24 0.57
N GLY A 89 6.04 0.62 1.75
CA GLY A 89 6.22 -0.29 2.88
C GLY A 89 4.90 -0.72 3.53
N LEU A 90 4.99 -1.49 4.59
CA LEU A 90 3.87 -1.93 5.41
C LEU A 90 3.56 -0.92 6.52
N PRO A 91 2.28 -0.77 6.91
CA PRO A 91 1.88 0.05 8.06
C PRO A 91 2.23 -0.67 9.39
N PRO A 92 2.03 -0.03 10.56
CA PRO A 92 2.13 -0.69 11.86
C PRO A 92 1.03 -1.76 12.01
N MET A 93 1.31 -2.98 11.55
CA MET A 93 0.32 -4.05 11.42
C MET A 93 -0.36 -4.43 12.74
N GLY A 94 0.36 -4.33 13.86
CA GLY A 94 -0.20 -4.60 15.20
C GLY A 94 -1.21 -3.58 15.68
N CYS A 95 -1.32 -2.43 15.02
CA CYS A 95 -2.29 -1.39 15.35
C CYS A 95 -3.56 -1.45 14.50
N LEU A 96 -3.64 -2.35 13.51
CA LEU A 96 -4.86 -2.48 12.71
C LEU A 96 -6.01 -2.98 13.60
N PRO A 97 -7.21 -2.36 13.53
CA PRO A 97 -8.32 -2.77 14.38
C PRO A 97 -8.62 -4.27 14.30
N ILE A 98 -8.55 -4.88 13.11
CA ILE A 98 -8.78 -6.32 12.94
C ILE A 98 -7.74 -7.17 13.68
N VAL A 99 -6.46 -6.76 13.68
CA VAL A 99 -5.37 -7.48 14.34
C VAL A 99 -5.53 -7.42 15.85
N ILE A 100 -5.87 -6.25 16.39
CA ILE A 100 -6.16 -6.08 17.81
C ILE A 100 -7.37 -6.94 18.21
N THR A 101 -8.45 -6.93 17.43
CA THR A 101 -9.68 -7.67 17.75
C THR A 101 -9.45 -9.17 17.88
N PHE A 102 -8.65 -9.78 16.99
CA PHE A 102 -8.43 -11.22 16.97
C PHE A 102 -7.26 -11.71 17.83
N ASN A 103 -6.35 -10.83 18.25
CA ASN A 103 -5.09 -11.25 18.88
C ASN A 103 -4.80 -10.57 20.24
N SER A 104 -5.67 -9.69 20.73
CA SER A 104 -5.58 -9.12 22.07
C SER A 104 -6.39 -9.95 23.08
N ASP A 105 -5.89 -10.09 24.30
CA ASP A 105 -6.64 -10.70 25.41
C ASP A 105 -7.77 -9.76 25.92
N LYS A 106 -7.72 -8.46 25.56
CA LYS A 106 -8.66 -7.41 25.98
C LYS A 106 -9.29 -6.69 24.77
N SER A 107 -9.81 -7.43 23.80
CA SER A 107 -10.29 -6.90 22.52
C SER A 107 -11.35 -5.77 22.60
N PHE A 108 -12.03 -5.58 23.74
CA PHE A 108 -13.15 -4.63 23.89
C PHE A 108 -12.99 -3.61 25.03
N GLU A 109 -11.92 -3.69 25.85
CA GLU A 109 -11.74 -2.79 27.01
C GLU A 109 -10.56 -1.83 26.79
N GLU A 110 -9.37 -2.38 26.52
CA GLU A 110 -8.12 -1.64 26.35
C GLU A 110 -7.47 -2.11 25.04
N ARG A 111 -7.79 -1.42 23.96
CA ARG A 111 -7.33 -1.77 22.60
C ARG A 111 -6.00 -1.10 22.32
N GLU A 112 -4.92 -1.80 22.65
CA GLU A 112 -3.56 -1.36 22.39
C GLU A 112 -2.95 -2.06 21.16
N CYS A 113 -1.98 -1.40 20.53
CA CYS A 113 -1.19 -2.00 19.47
C CYS A 113 -0.41 -3.22 19.96
N ILE A 114 -0.39 -4.30 19.16
CA ILE A 114 0.32 -5.53 19.50
C ILE A 114 1.70 -5.52 18.84
N ASP A 115 2.76 -5.19 19.61
CA ASP A 115 4.11 -4.98 19.06
C ASP A 115 4.65 -6.18 18.26
N LYS A 116 4.28 -7.41 18.64
CA LYS A 116 4.66 -8.63 17.90
C LYS A 116 4.33 -8.56 16.40
N TYR A 117 3.21 -7.96 16.01
CA TYR A 117 2.84 -7.85 14.59
C TYR A 117 3.46 -6.62 13.94
N SER A 118 3.58 -5.52 14.69
CA SER A 118 4.25 -4.31 14.21
C SER A 118 5.76 -4.53 14.01
N SER A 119 6.41 -5.38 14.80
CA SER A 119 7.82 -5.74 14.63
C SER A 119 8.06 -6.52 13.33
N ILE A 120 7.19 -7.47 12.99
CA ILE A 120 7.23 -8.19 11.71
C ILE A 120 7.14 -7.20 10.53
N ALA A 121 6.28 -6.19 10.63
CA ALA A 121 6.18 -5.15 9.60
C ALA A 121 7.46 -4.30 9.49
N ARG A 122 8.10 -3.96 10.62
CA ARG A 122 9.39 -3.25 10.64
C ARG A 122 10.50 -4.08 10.00
N ASP A 123 10.59 -5.36 10.34
CA ASP A 123 11.58 -6.29 9.77
C ASP A 123 11.38 -6.44 8.26
N TYR A 124 10.14 -6.62 7.80
CA TYR A 124 9.80 -6.64 6.38
C TYR A 124 10.21 -5.35 5.67
N ASN A 125 9.89 -4.19 6.25
CA ASN A 125 10.22 -2.88 5.67
C ASN A 125 11.74 -2.67 5.58
N GLN A 126 12.51 -3.17 6.55
CA GLN A 126 13.97 -3.12 6.50
C GLN A 126 14.53 -4.02 5.39
N MET A 127 14.01 -5.23 5.25
CA MET A 127 14.39 -6.14 4.18
C MET A 127 14.03 -5.57 2.80
N LEU A 128 12.84 -4.99 2.66
CA LEU A 128 12.40 -4.32 1.45
C LEU A 128 13.34 -3.18 1.06
N GLN A 129 13.69 -2.29 1.98
CA GLN A 129 14.64 -1.20 1.71
C GLN A 129 16.00 -1.72 1.22
N ASN A 130 16.51 -2.80 1.83
CA ASN A 130 17.77 -3.41 1.41
C ASN A 130 17.67 -3.98 -0.01
N GLU A 131 16.58 -4.69 -0.34
CA GLU A 131 16.34 -5.25 -1.66
C GLU A 131 16.24 -4.14 -2.71
N LEU A 132 15.44 -3.10 -2.45
CA LEU A 132 15.31 -1.94 -3.35
C LEU A 132 16.66 -1.25 -3.58
N HIS A 133 17.51 -1.17 -2.56
CA HIS A 133 18.87 -0.63 -2.68
C HIS A 133 19.72 -1.48 -3.62
N PHE A 134 19.75 -2.81 -3.45
CA PHE A 134 20.49 -3.70 -4.36
C PHE A 134 19.97 -3.63 -5.80
N MET A 135 18.65 -3.58 -5.97
CA MET A 135 18.03 -3.41 -7.29
C MET A 135 18.40 -2.06 -7.92
N GLN A 136 18.41 -0.99 -7.14
CA GLN A 136 18.81 0.34 -7.62
C GLN A 136 20.27 0.36 -8.07
N LEU A 137 21.17 -0.32 -7.36
CA LEU A 137 22.57 -0.48 -7.78
C LEU A 137 22.67 -1.22 -9.10
N HIS A 138 21.93 -2.33 -9.26
CA HIS A 138 21.90 -3.09 -10.50
C HIS A 138 21.36 -2.28 -11.68
N PHE A 139 20.24 -1.57 -11.49
CA PHE A 139 19.64 -0.74 -12.54
C PHE A 139 20.50 0.46 -12.93
N ASN A 140 21.23 1.05 -11.99
CA ASN A 140 22.15 2.16 -12.30
C ASN A 140 23.26 1.76 -13.28
N LEU A 141 23.66 0.49 -13.31
CA LEU A 141 24.66 -0.02 -14.27
C LEU A 141 24.12 -0.01 -15.71
N SER A 142 22.84 -0.35 -15.90
CA SER A 142 22.22 -0.45 -17.22
C SER A 142 21.55 0.85 -17.68
N ASN A 143 20.99 1.62 -16.75
CA ASN A 143 20.30 2.86 -17.03
C ASN A 143 20.37 3.83 -15.82
N PRO A 144 21.35 4.75 -15.80
CA PRO A 144 21.57 5.69 -14.70
C PRO A 144 20.40 6.64 -14.38
N SER A 145 19.44 6.77 -15.30
CA SER A 145 18.23 7.59 -15.09
C SER A 145 17.14 6.88 -14.29
N SER A 146 17.28 5.57 -14.07
CA SER A 146 16.30 4.78 -13.31
C SER A 146 16.44 5.07 -11.82
N LYS A 147 15.30 5.36 -11.18
CA LYS A 147 15.18 5.67 -9.76
C LYS A 147 14.11 4.78 -9.13
N ILE A 148 14.51 4.06 -8.10
CA ILE A 148 13.65 3.31 -7.19
C ILE A 148 13.54 4.10 -5.90
N TYR A 149 12.33 4.22 -5.36
CA TYR A 149 12.05 4.92 -4.13
C TYR A 149 11.34 3.98 -3.16
N TYR A 150 11.75 4.03 -1.90
CA TYR A 150 10.95 3.48 -0.81
C TYR A 150 10.04 4.57 -0.26
N ILE A 151 8.74 4.25 -0.10
CA ILE A 151 7.77 5.13 0.56
C ILE A 151 7.45 4.53 1.93
N ASP A 152 7.88 5.25 2.97
CA ASP A 152 7.50 4.89 4.33
C ASP A 152 6.08 5.34 4.65
N ILE A 153 5.24 4.36 5.00
CA ILE A 153 3.90 4.59 5.56
C ILE A 153 3.78 4.11 7.00
N TYR A 154 4.82 3.45 7.53
CA TYR A 154 4.82 2.94 8.89
C TYR A 154 4.84 4.12 9.87
N GLN A 155 5.87 4.97 9.77
CA GLN A 155 6.08 6.03 10.74
C GLN A 155 4.95 7.07 10.76
N PRO A 156 4.46 7.58 9.60
CA PRO A 156 3.36 8.54 9.63
C PRO A 156 2.09 7.99 10.27
N LEU A 157 1.75 6.72 10.03
CA LEU A 157 0.58 6.10 10.67
C LEU A 157 0.82 5.84 12.16
N ALA A 158 2.01 5.38 12.55
CA ALA A 158 2.36 5.21 13.96
C ALA A 158 2.25 6.54 14.73
N ASP A 159 2.78 7.63 14.17
CA ASP A 159 2.67 8.96 14.77
C ASP A 159 1.21 9.42 14.96
N MET A 160 0.33 9.12 14.00
CA MET A 160 -1.10 9.44 14.11
C MET A 160 -1.80 8.65 15.21
N ILE A 161 -1.33 7.44 15.50
CA ILE A 161 -1.89 6.57 16.53
C ILE A 161 -1.35 6.96 17.91
N GLU A 162 -0.06 7.31 18.00
CA GLU A 162 0.61 7.67 19.25
C GLU A 162 0.27 9.09 19.73
N ASP A 163 0.07 10.05 18.81
CA ASP A 163 -0.29 11.44 19.13
C ASP A 163 -1.47 11.93 18.28
N PRO A 164 -2.67 11.34 18.43
CA PRO A 164 -3.79 11.60 17.52
C PRO A 164 -4.28 13.04 17.55
N GLN A 165 -4.18 13.71 18.70
CA GLN A 165 -4.63 15.08 18.88
C GLN A 165 -3.81 16.08 18.05
N LYS A 166 -2.49 15.85 17.91
CA LYS A 166 -1.62 16.63 17.02
C LYS A 166 -2.07 16.56 15.55
N TYR A 167 -2.67 15.44 15.15
CA TYR A 167 -3.17 15.22 13.80
C TYR A 167 -4.68 15.46 13.69
N GLY A 168 -5.37 15.81 14.77
CA GLY A 168 -6.81 16.06 14.80
C GLY A 168 -7.67 14.79 14.65
N PHE A 169 -7.17 13.65 15.10
CA PHE A 169 -7.94 12.41 15.25
C PHE A 169 -8.40 12.23 16.69
N ASP A 170 -9.55 11.60 16.85
CA ASP A 170 -10.16 11.26 18.15
C ASP A 170 -10.18 9.74 18.38
N VAL A 171 -10.22 8.94 17.29
CA VAL A 171 -10.30 7.47 17.35
C VAL A 171 -9.22 6.84 16.48
N VAL A 172 -8.42 5.95 17.08
CA VAL A 172 -7.22 5.36 16.45
C VAL A 172 -7.23 3.83 16.41
N ASP A 173 -8.12 3.18 17.15
CA ASP A 173 -8.09 1.75 17.46
C ASP A 173 -9.32 0.97 16.91
N SER A 174 -10.22 1.68 16.23
CA SER A 174 -11.43 1.17 15.60
C SER A 174 -11.74 1.91 14.30
N GLY A 175 -12.44 1.22 13.39
CA GLY A 175 -12.92 1.77 12.14
C GLY A 175 -14.21 2.58 12.30
N CYS A 176 -14.43 3.54 11.40
CA CYS A 176 -15.69 4.29 11.30
C CYS A 176 -16.87 3.43 10.80
N CYS A 177 -16.59 2.35 10.06
CA CYS A 177 -17.60 1.51 9.40
C CYS A 177 -17.98 0.28 10.23
N GLY A 178 -19.28 0.00 10.34
CA GLY A 178 -19.82 -1.14 11.07
C GLY A 178 -19.61 -0.98 12.58
N SER A 179 -19.19 -2.06 13.25
CA SER A 179 -18.67 -1.99 14.62
C SER A 179 -17.26 -1.40 14.70
N GLY A 180 -16.54 -1.35 13.57
CA GLY A 180 -15.16 -0.87 13.49
C GLY A 180 -14.11 -1.89 13.89
N TYR A 181 -14.50 -3.13 14.21
CA TYR A 181 -13.59 -4.13 14.80
C TYR A 181 -13.16 -5.22 13.82
N ILE A 182 -14.04 -5.62 12.90
CA ILE A 182 -13.79 -6.73 11.97
C ILE A 182 -14.22 -6.41 10.54
N GLU A 183 -15.04 -5.37 10.35
CA GLU A 183 -15.61 -5.03 9.07
C GLU A 183 -14.52 -4.51 8.16
N ALA A 184 -14.39 -5.13 7.00
CA ALA A 184 -13.58 -4.68 5.87
C ALA A 184 -14.18 -5.30 4.61
N SER A 185 -13.85 -4.75 3.43
CA SER A 185 -14.34 -5.30 2.15
C SER A 185 -15.88 -5.49 2.19
N PHE A 186 -16.38 -6.67 1.86
CA PHE A 186 -17.82 -6.99 1.81
C PHE A 186 -18.59 -6.71 3.12
N LEU A 187 -17.93 -6.75 4.28
CA LEU A 187 -18.57 -6.47 5.58
C LEU A 187 -18.78 -4.97 5.83
N CYS A 188 -18.00 -4.10 5.17
CA CYS A 188 -18.19 -2.66 5.18
C CYS A 188 -18.81 -2.21 3.86
N ASN A 189 -20.13 -2.01 3.83
CA ASN A 189 -20.85 -1.71 2.61
C ASN A 189 -21.97 -0.66 2.84
N HIS A 190 -22.77 -0.38 1.82
CA HIS A 190 -23.78 0.68 1.83
C HIS A 190 -24.91 0.52 2.87
N ILE A 191 -25.10 -0.68 3.45
CA ILE A 191 -26.07 -0.89 4.55
C ILE A 191 -25.41 -0.88 5.94
N SER A 192 -24.07 -0.84 6.01
CA SER A 192 -23.35 -0.75 7.27
C SER A 192 -23.60 0.60 7.93
N SER A 193 -23.74 0.64 9.25
CA SER A 193 -23.68 1.89 10.00
C SER A 193 -22.32 2.53 9.82
N VAL A 194 -22.28 3.86 9.71
CA VAL A 194 -21.03 4.63 9.63
C VAL A 194 -21.04 5.71 10.70
N CYS A 195 -19.85 6.04 11.21
CA CYS A 195 -19.66 7.14 12.13
C CYS A 195 -20.10 8.49 11.51
N SER A 196 -20.37 9.49 12.36
CA SER A 196 -20.86 10.81 11.93
C SER A 196 -19.78 11.66 11.25
N ASP A 197 -18.53 11.57 11.70
CA ASP A 197 -17.39 12.31 11.14
C ASP A 197 -16.18 11.39 10.92
N PRO A 198 -16.01 10.84 9.70
CA PRO A 198 -14.87 10.00 9.37
C PRO A 198 -13.52 10.71 9.47
N SER A 199 -13.47 12.05 9.47
CA SER A 199 -12.20 12.79 9.59
C SER A 199 -11.59 12.68 11.00
N LYS A 200 -12.39 12.26 11.99
CA LYS A 200 -11.95 12.01 13.37
C LYS A 200 -11.37 10.62 13.60
N TYR A 201 -11.48 9.73 12.61
CA TYR A 201 -10.97 8.36 12.70
C TYR A 201 -9.69 8.22 11.88
N VAL A 202 -8.70 7.52 12.43
CA VAL A 202 -7.53 7.08 11.63
C VAL A 202 -7.97 6.03 10.60
N PHE A 203 -8.87 5.12 10.99
CA PHE A 203 -9.32 4.00 10.16
C PHE A 203 -10.76 4.15 9.67
N TRP A 204 -10.98 3.89 8.37
CA TRP A 204 -12.31 3.84 7.77
C TRP A 204 -13.02 2.54 8.12
N ASP A 205 -12.35 1.41 7.90
CA ASP A 205 -12.79 0.07 8.27
C ASP A 205 -11.75 -0.57 9.20
N SER A 206 -11.81 -1.87 9.48
CA SER A 206 -10.88 -2.53 10.40
C SER A 206 -9.44 -2.70 9.88
N ILE A 207 -9.14 -2.24 8.65
CA ILE A 207 -7.85 -2.38 7.98
C ILE A 207 -7.37 -1.06 7.35
N HIS A 208 -8.25 -0.36 6.65
CA HIS A 208 -7.90 0.73 5.76
C HIS A 208 -8.02 2.10 6.45
N PRO A 209 -7.03 3.00 6.29
CA PRO A 209 -7.12 4.37 6.76
C PRO A 209 -8.28 5.18 6.15
N THR A 210 -8.72 6.23 6.84
CA THR A 210 -9.66 7.22 6.30
C THR A 210 -9.00 8.08 5.23
N GLN A 211 -9.80 8.81 4.45
CA GLN A 211 -9.28 9.75 3.45
C GLN A 211 -8.32 10.78 4.08
N LYS A 212 -8.65 11.30 5.27
CA LYS A 212 -7.79 12.25 5.98
C LYS A 212 -6.47 11.60 6.39
N ALA A 213 -6.51 10.40 6.95
CA ALA A 213 -5.30 9.67 7.31
C ALA A 213 -4.41 9.39 6.08
N TYR A 214 -4.98 8.97 4.95
CA TYR A 214 -4.21 8.84 3.70
C TYR A 214 -3.57 10.15 3.24
N GLN A 215 -4.26 11.28 3.38
CA GLN A 215 -3.69 12.59 3.05
C GLN A 215 -2.52 12.94 3.98
N ASP A 216 -2.66 12.71 5.27
CA ASP A 216 -1.60 12.95 6.25
C ASP A 216 -0.38 12.04 6.00
N VAL A 217 -0.59 10.77 5.62
CA VAL A 217 0.49 9.86 5.19
C VAL A 217 1.22 10.46 3.99
N LEU A 218 0.49 10.78 2.91
CA LEU A 218 1.11 11.29 1.68
C LEU A 218 1.88 12.60 1.87
N LEU A 219 1.42 13.49 2.76
CA LEU A 219 2.07 14.77 3.03
C LEU A 219 3.34 14.63 3.88
N ARG A 220 3.48 13.53 4.63
CA ARG A 220 4.51 13.36 5.66
C ARG A 220 5.41 12.15 5.42
N SER A 221 5.08 11.28 4.47
CA SER A 221 5.94 10.22 3.99
C SER A 221 7.24 10.81 3.46
N SER A 222 8.36 10.28 3.95
CA SER A 222 9.67 10.60 3.42
C SER A 222 9.95 9.73 2.20
N PHE A 223 10.45 10.34 1.13
CA PHE A 223 10.99 9.61 -0.03
C PHE A 223 12.46 9.34 0.25
N HIS A 224 12.79 8.08 0.50
CA HIS A 224 14.19 7.65 0.67
C HIS A 224 14.78 7.22 -0.68
N HIS A 225 16.01 7.67 -0.94
CA HIS A 225 16.82 7.35 -2.10
C HIS A 225 17.79 6.19 -1.80
#